data_AF-A0A1G6PW75-F1
#
_entry.id   AF-A0A1G6PW75-F1
#
_cell.length_a   1.000
_cell.length_b   1.000
_cell.length_c   1.000
_cell.angle_alpha   90.00
_cell.angle_beta   90.00
_cell.angle_gamma   90.00
#
_symmetry.space_group_name_H-M   'P 1'
#
loop_
_entity.id
_entity.type
_entity.pdbx_description
1 polymer ?
#
loop_
_entity_poly.entity_id
_entity_poly.type
_entity_poly.pdbx_seq_one_letter_code
_entity_poly.pdbx_strand_id
1 'polypeptide(L)'
;MIGIEKEKLLDLFLGYQIPWHTSSVVWKKSFFNRIGGFDEGLLRFQDVEIHIRALAEKDSTIFIDDHSLPTSFYRKSAFHTKIDLDKRVFILNQGIIFLEKIKVILGCDGLSKTYSLFLYLMFRFEEVIDRRQLKLIKGIYFSDCKNLQLPFSVSLMIFLHEKVLKRPRRSRKLLAFGIYKFHLAINKQ
;
A
#
# COMPACT_ATOMS: atom_id res chain seq x y z
N MET A 1 -25.66 14.84 -1.88
CA MET A 1 -24.44 14.28 -1.27
C MET A 1 -24.50 12.77 -1.36
N ILE A 2 -23.78 12.18 -2.31
CA ILE A 2 -23.47 10.75 -2.24
C ILE A 2 -22.27 10.67 -1.30
N GLY A 3 -22.51 10.56 0.00
CA GLY A 3 -21.44 10.47 0.98
C GLY A 3 -20.68 9.17 0.75
N ILE A 4 -19.43 9.27 0.29
CA ILE A 4 -18.57 8.08 0.29
C ILE A 4 -18.33 7.74 1.76
N GLU A 5 -18.73 6.53 2.14
CA GLU A 5 -18.54 6.02 3.49
C GLU A 5 -17.04 5.97 3.84
N LYS A 6 -16.73 6.33 5.07
CA LYS A 6 -15.36 6.36 5.59
C LYS A 6 -14.69 5.00 5.49
N GLU A 7 -15.45 3.94 5.71
CA GLU A 7 -15.05 2.54 5.59
C GLU A 7 -14.61 2.23 4.15
N LYS A 8 -15.36 2.72 3.16
CA LYS A 8 -15.01 2.58 1.76
C LYS A 8 -13.72 3.34 1.42
N LEU A 9 -13.52 4.53 1.98
CA LEU A 9 -12.26 5.28 1.82
C LEU A 9 -11.08 4.52 2.43
N LEU A 10 -11.24 3.98 3.63
CA LEU A 10 -10.21 3.17 4.28
C LEU A 10 -9.82 1.97 3.42
N ASP A 11 -10.81 1.27 2.88
CA ASP A 11 -10.59 0.10 2.03
C ASP A 11 -9.86 0.46 0.72
N LEU A 12 -10.14 1.62 0.13
CA LEU A 12 -9.39 2.14 -1.01
C LEU A 12 -7.91 2.36 -0.65
N PHE A 13 -7.62 3.02 0.47
CA PHE A 13 -6.25 3.24 0.94
C PHE A 13 -5.51 1.92 1.21
N LEU A 14 -6.16 0.97 1.88
CA LEU A 14 -5.58 -0.36 2.16
C LEU A 14 -5.31 -1.14 0.86
N GLY A 15 -6.21 -1.05 -0.11
CA GLY A 15 -6.06 -1.61 -1.45
C GLY A 15 -5.03 -0.88 -2.33
N TYR A 16 -4.36 0.15 -1.81
CA TYR A 16 -3.42 1.02 -2.55
C TYR A 16 -4.05 1.72 -3.76
N GLN A 17 -5.34 2.04 -3.66
CA GLN A 17 -6.07 2.91 -4.56
C GLN A 17 -6.21 4.26 -3.86
N ILE A 18 -5.27 5.18 -4.11
CA ILE A 18 -5.16 6.42 -3.34
C ILE A 18 -6.12 7.48 -3.94
N PRO A 19 -7.25 7.79 -3.28
CA PRO A 19 -8.28 8.67 -3.84
C PRO A 19 -7.88 10.15 -3.88
N TRP A 20 -6.98 10.58 -2.99
CA TRP A 20 -6.51 11.95 -2.92
C TRP A 20 -5.03 12.04 -2.53
N HIS A 21 -4.41 13.17 -2.87
CA HIS A 21 -3.01 13.44 -2.53
C HIS A 21 -2.89 13.99 -1.10
N THR A 22 -1.70 13.92 -0.49
CA THR A 22 -1.46 14.41 0.88
C THR A 22 -1.85 15.88 1.06
N SER A 23 -1.65 16.69 0.01
CA SER A 23 -1.98 18.13 0.03
C SER A 23 -3.47 18.43 -0.14
N SER A 24 -4.30 17.41 -0.40
CA SER A 24 -5.74 17.58 -0.58
C SER A 24 -6.53 17.56 0.73
N VAL A 25 -5.89 17.19 1.85
CA VAL A 25 -6.56 17.08 3.15
C VAL A 25 -6.12 18.19 4.09
N VAL A 26 -7.11 18.83 4.73
CA VAL A 26 -6.88 19.79 5.81
C VAL A 26 -7.28 19.14 7.14
N TRP A 27 -6.36 19.18 8.11
CA TRP A 27 -6.57 18.58 9.42
C TRP A 27 -6.84 19.64 10.49
N LYS A 28 -7.79 19.38 11.39
CA LYS A 28 -7.83 20.11 12.67
C LYS A 28 -6.53 19.82 13.42
N LYS A 29 -5.82 20.85 13.88
CA LYS A 29 -4.54 20.70 14.58
C LYS A 29 -4.62 19.73 15.76
N SER A 30 -5.68 19.82 16.56
CA SER A 30 -5.91 18.93 17.70
C SER A 30 -6.09 17.47 17.27
N PHE A 31 -6.80 17.21 16.16
CA PHE A 31 -6.94 15.87 15.60
C PHE A 31 -5.61 15.32 15.08
N PHE A 32 -4.86 16.12 14.31
CA PHE A 32 -3.55 15.74 13.77
C PHE A 32 -2.56 15.36 14.86
N ASN A 33 -2.51 16.14 15.94
CA ASN A 33 -1.67 15.85 17.09
C ASN A 33 -2.14 14.59 17.84
N ARG A 34 -3.45 14.39 17.96
CA ARG A 34 -4.02 13.23 18.64
C ARG A 34 -3.69 11.92 17.93
N ILE A 35 -3.76 11.89 16.60
CA ILE A 35 -3.38 10.70 15.83
C ILE A 35 -1.86 10.46 15.80
N GLY A 36 -1.05 11.44 16.22
CA GLY A 36 0.41 11.32 16.32
C GLY A 36 1.21 11.89 15.15
N GLY A 37 0.60 12.68 14.26
CA GLY A 37 1.30 13.29 13.13
C GLY A 37 1.91 12.29 12.14
N PHE A 38 2.93 12.69 11.39
CA PHE A 38 3.67 11.80 10.48
C PHE A 38 4.65 10.92 11.27
N ASP A 39 4.79 9.67 10.84
CA ASP A 39 5.75 8.74 11.41
C ASP A 39 7.15 8.93 10.79
N GLU A 40 8.08 9.48 11.57
CA GLU A 40 9.46 9.74 11.13
C GLU A 40 10.26 8.46 10.81
N GLY A 41 9.85 7.31 11.35
CA GLY A 41 10.45 6.02 11.02
C GLY A 41 10.00 5.47 9.67
N LEU A 42 8.94 6.03 9.07
CA LEU A 42 8.36 5.63 7.80
C LEU A 42 8.63 6.68 6.72
N LEU A 43 9.83 6.64 6.15
CA LEU A 43 10.32 7.59 5.14
C LEU A 43 9.61 7.49 3.77
N ARG A 44 8.84 6.43 3.53
CA ARG A 44 7.94 6.28 2.37
C ARG A 44 6.61 5.69 2.80
N PHE A 45 5.54 6.07 2.09
CA PHE A 45 4.15 5.71 2.43
C PHE A 45 3.59 6.45 3.66
N GLN A 46 4.31 7.43 4.23
CA GLN A 46 3.86 8.23 5.37
C GLN A 46 2.51 8.95 5.14
N ASP A 47 2.25 9.36 3.91
CA ASP A 47 1.03 10.01 3.48
C ASP A 47 -0.15 9.04 3.46
N VAL A 48 0.05 7.86 2.87
CA VAL A 48 -0.93 6.79 2.87
C VAL A 48 -1.22 6.32 4.30
N GLU A 49 -0.17 6.16 5.11
CA GLU A 49 -0.25 5.65 6.48
C GLU A 49 -1.02 6.60 7.41
N ILE A 50 -0.74 7.90 7.37
CA ILE A 50 -1.46 8.87 8.21
C ILE A 50 -2.94 8.96 7.82
N HIS A 51 -3.27 8.83 6.53
CA HIS A 51 -4.65 8.76 6.07
C HIS A 51 -5.33 7.50 6.61
N ILE A 52 -4.67 6.34 6.58
CA ILE A 52 -5.20 5.10 7.15
C ILE A 52 -5.48 5.25 8.65
N ARG A 53 -4.53 5.79 9.43
CA ARG A 53 -4.76 6.05 10.86
C ARG A 53 -5.96 6.95 11.07
N ALA A 54 -6.03 8.07 10.35
CA ALA A 54 -7.13 9.00 10.48
C ALA A 54 -8.49 8.39 10.10
N LEU A 55 -8.53 7.54 9.08
CA LEU A 55 -9.74 6.83 8.64
C LEU A 55 -10.10 5.66 9.56
N ALA A 56 -9.15 5.12 10.32
CA ALA A 56 -9.39 4.05 11.30
C ALA A 56 -9.94 4.58 12.64
N GLU A 57 -9.70 5.85 12.96
CA GLU A 57 -10.17 6.49 14.19
C GLU A 57 -11.70 6.56 14.25
N LYS A 58 -12.37 5.78 15.11
CA LYS A 58 -13.84 5.69 15.16
C LYS A 58 -14.54 7.05 15.21
N ASP A 59 -14.02 7.98 16.01
CA ASP A 59 -14.63 9.30 16.25
C ASP A 59 -14.24 10.38 15.23
N SER A 60 -13.60 10.00 14.11
CA SER A 60 -13.28 10.96 13.05
C SER A 60 -14.50 11.23 12.16
N THR A 61 -14.89 12.50 12.03
CA THR A 61 -15.82 12.96 10.99
C THR A 61 -15.04 13.45 9.78
N ILE A 62 -15.43 13.01 8.59
CA ILE A 62 -14.82 13.41 7.33
C ILE A 62 -15.81 14.28 6.58
N PHE A 63 -15.33 15.41 6.09
CA PHE A 63 -16.06 16.24 5.15
C PHE A 63 -15.33 16.20 3.81
N ILE A 64 -16.06 15.94 2.74
CA ILE A 64 -15.55 15.92 1.38
C ILE A 64 -16.21 17.08 0.64
N ASP A 65 -15.39 17.99 0.12
CA ASP A 65 -15.83 19.03 -0.79
C ASP A 65 -15.71 18.51 -2.22
N ASP A 66 -16.84 18.26 -2.87
CA ASP A 66 -16.96 17.80 -4.25
C ASP A 66 -17.41 18.91 -5.22
N HIS A 67 -17.57 20.14 -4.72
CA HIS A 67 -18.08 21.29 -5.48
C HIS A 67 -16.99 22.29 -5.84
N SER A 68 -15.98 22.46 -4.97
CA SER A 68 -14.89 23.40 -5.23
C SER A 68 -13.91 22.87 -6.27
N LEU A 69 -13.40 23.78 -7.11
CA LEU A 69 -12.32 23.45 -8.03
C LEU A 69 -11.01 23.21 -7.25
N PRO A 70 -10.22 22.18 -7.60
CA PRO A 70 -8.91 21.98 -7.00
C PRO A 70 -8.00 23.19 -7.24
N THR A 71 -7.51 23.79 -6.17
CA THR A 71 -6.57 24.93 -6.22
C THR A 71 -5.11 24.52 -5.99
N SER A 72 -4.87 23.27 -5.57
CA SER A 72 -3.54 22.69 -5.39
C SER A 72 -3.12 21.91 -6.64
N PHE A 73 -2.01 22.31 -7.26
CA PHE A 73 -1.48 21.67 -8.46
C PHE A 73 -0.20 20.88 -8.15
N TYR A 74 -0.21 19.57 -8.44
CA TYR A 74 0.98 18.73 -8.33
C TYR A 74 1.96 19.00 -9.47
N ARG A 75 3.19 19.40 -9.14
CA ARG A 75 4.26 19.63 -10.12
C ARG A 75 5.21 18.44 -10.15
N LYS A 76 5.31 17.80 -11.32
CA LYS A 76 6.33 16.78 -11.57
C LYS A 76 7.68 17.47 -11.76
N SER A 77 8.64 17.11 -10.93
CA SER A 77 10.03 17.54 -11.13
C SER A 77 10.66 16.80 -12.32
N ALA A 78 11.45 17.52 -13.13
CA ALA A 78 12.30 16.91 -14.14
C ALA A 78 13.57 16.28 -13.53
N PHE A 79 13.86 16.58 -12.27
CA PHE A 79 15.00 16.05 -11.52
C PHE A 79 14.65 14.70 -10.85
N HIS A 80 15.64 13.82 -10.68
CA HIS A 80 15.50 12.49 -10.05
C HIS A 80 14.52 11.51 -10.75
N THR A 81 14.50 11.50 -12.09
CA THR A 81 13.67 10.56 -12.88
C THR A 81 14.19 9.13 -12.88
N LYS A 82 15.49 8.92 -12.63
CA LYS A 82 16.09 7.58 -12.51
C LYS A 82 15.99 7.08 -11.07
N ILE A 83 15.46 5.88 -10.92
CA ILE A 83 15.45 5.12 -9.67
C ILE A 83 16.43 3.97 -9.86
N ASP A 84 17.57 4.06 -9.19
CA ASP A 84 18.57 2.98 -9.10
C ASP A 84 18.07 1.78 -8.28
N LEU A 85 18.90 0.75 -8.18
CA LEU A 85 18.56 -0.48 -7.45
C LEU A 85 18.49 -0.24 -5.94
N ASP A 86 19.39 0.57 -5.37
CA ASP A 86 19.43 0.85 -3.93
C ASP A 86 18.16 1.57 -3.46
N LYS A 87 17.70 2.56 -4.24
CA LYS A 87 16.44 3.25 -3.98
C LYS A 87 15.23 2.33 -4.14
N ARG A 88 15.28 1.33 -5.02
CA ARG A 88 14.23 0.30 -5.13
C ARG A 88 14.21 -0.62 -3.92
N VAL A 89 15.37 -1.07 -3.45
CA VAL A 89 15.51 -1.84 -2.21
C VAL A 89 14.95 -1.03 -1.04
N PHE A 90 15.32 0.24 -0.95
CA PHE A 90 14.82 1.15 0.07
C PHE A 90 13.29 1.27 0.05
N ILE A 91 12.68 1.55 -1.11
CA ILE A 91 11.22 1.69 -1.20
C ILE A 91 10.52 0.38 -0.87
N LEU A 92 11.05 -0.77 -1.32
CA LEU A 92 10.52 -2.08 -0.97
C LEU A 92 10.54 -2.29 0.55
N ASN A 93 11.67 -2.02 1.21
CA ASN A 93 11.81 -2.16 2.66
C ASN A 93 10.83 -1.24 3.42
N GLN A 94 10.65 0.00 2.95
CA GLN A 94 9.65 0.90 3.52
C GLN A 94 8.22 0.38 3.32
N GLY A 95 7.93 -0.26 2.19
CA GLY A 95 6.66 -0.96 1.97
C GLY A 95 6.44 -2.12 2.95
N ILE A 96 7.49 -2.87 3.30
CA ILE A 96 7.43 -3.94 4.32
C ILE A 96 7.12 -3.34 5.70
N ILE A 97 7.85 -2.31 6.10
CA ILE A 97 7.61 -1.58 7.38
C ILE A 97 6.19 -1.03 7.42
N PHE A 98 5.71 -0.46 6.30
CA PHE A 98 4.33 0.01 6.18
C PHE A 98 3.32 -1.12 6.45
N LEU A 99 3.50 -2.30 5.84
CA LEU A 99 2.61 -3.45 6.08
C LEU A 99 2.62 -3.91 7.54
N GLU A 100 3.78 -3.92 8.19
CA GLU A 100 3.90 -4.22 9.63
C GLU A 100 3.11 -3.21 10.46
N LYS A 101 3.19 -1.91 10.14
CA LYS A 101 2.42 -0.87 10.81
C LYS A 101 0.92 -1.02 10.60
N ILE A 102 0.48 -1.30 9.37
CA ILE A 102 -0.95 -1.55 9.10
C ILE A 102 -1.47 -2.73 9.92
N LYS A 103 -0.68 -3.81 10.04
CA LYS A 103 -1.02 -4.94 10.88
C LYS A 103 -1.12 -4.56 12.36
N VAL A 104 -0.24 -3.68 12.87
CA VAL A 104 -0.33 -3.18 14.25
C VAL A 104 -1.59 -2.33 14.47
N ILE A 105 -1.94 -1.47 13.50
CA ILE A 105 -3.07 -0.54 13.60
C ILE A 105 -4.41 -1.26 13.45
N LEU A 106 -4.53 -2.16 12.48
CA LEU A 106 -5.82 -2.74 12.04
C LEU A 106 -5.91 -4.26 12.23
N GLY A 107 -4.86 -4.89 12.77
CA GLY A 107 -4.79 -6.34 12.90
C GLY A 107 -4.75 -7.08 11.57
N CYS A 108 -5.04 -8.38 11.64
CA CYS A 108 -5.05 -9.26 10.48
C CYS A 108 -6.18 -8.94 9.48
N ASP A 109 -7.32 -8.42 9.96
CA ASP A 109 -8.44 -8.04 9.08
C ASP A 109 -8.04 -6.91 8.14
N GLY A 110 -7.53 -5.79 8.67
CA GLY A 110 -7.04 -4.69 7.84
C GLY A 110 -5.85 -5.09 6.97
N LEU A 111 -4.96 -5.94 7.47
CA LEU A 111 -3.86 -6.48 6.66
C LEU A 111 -4.38 -7.27 5.45
N SER A 112 -5.46 -8.04 5.57
CA SER A 112 -6.06 -8.77 4.44
C SER A 112 -6.50 -7.86 3.29
N LYS A 113 -6.84 -6.61 3.58
CA LYS A 113 -7.25 -5.63 2.57
C LYS A 113 -6.06 -5.05 1.78
N THR A 114 -4.82 -5.35 2.18
CA THR A 114 -3.59 -4.84 1.56
C THR A 114 -3.00 -5.75 0.47
N TYR A 115 -3.70 -6.82 0.06
CA TYR A 115 -3.19 -7.73 -0.97
C TYR A 115 -2.85 -7.07 -2.31
N SER A 116 -3.60 -6.03 -2.69
CA SER A 116 -3.28 -5.24 -3.89
C SER A 116 -1.96 -4.49 -3.75
N LEU A 117 -1.65 -3.94 -2.57
CA LEU A 117 -0.34 -3.34 -2.27
C LEU A 117 0.76 -4.41 -2.31
N PHE A 118 0.53 -5.57 -1.69
CA PHE A 118 1.48 -6.67 -1.71
C PHE A 118 1.87 -7.04 -3.15
N LEU A 119 0.87 -7.30 -4.01
CA LEU A 119 1.11 -7.63 -5.40
C LEU A 119 1.81 -6.48 -6.14
N TYR A 120 1.45 -5.23 -5.82
CA TYR A 120 2.12 -4.06 -6.35
C TYR A 120 3.61 -4.05 -6.03
N LEU A 121 3.99 -4.23 -4.75
CA LEU A 121 5.38 -4.28 -4.32
C LEU A 121 6.13 -5.42 -5.02
N MET A 122 5.49 -6.60 -5.11
CA MET A 122 6.08 -7.79 -5.73
C MET A 122 6.41 -7.60 -7.20
N PHE A 123 5.50 -7.01 -8.00
CA PHE A 123 5.80 -6.78 -9.42
C PHE A 123 6.71 -5.56 -9.63
N ARG A 124 6.53 -4.50 -8.83
CA ARG A 124 7.19 -3.21 -9.06
C ARG A 124 8.68 -3.28 -8.74
N PHE A 125 9.00 -4.04 -7.71
CA PHE A 125 10.36 -4.20 -7.17
C PHE A 125 10.91 -5.62 -7.41
N GLU A 126 10.34 -6.33 -8.37
CA GLU A 126 10.73 -7.69 -8.75
C GLU A 126 12.24 -7.89 -8.85
N GLU A 127 12.92 -6.95 -9.51
CA GLU A 127 14.36 -6.96 -9.74
C GLU A 127 15.23 -6.97 -8.46
N VAL A 128 14.68 -6.50 -7.33
CA VAL A 128 15.39 -6.42 -6.05
C VAL A 128 14.79 -7.34 -4.97
N ILE A 129 13.75 -8.12 -5.32
CA ILE A 129 13.17 -9.11 -4.42
C ILE A 129 14.02 -10.38 -4.44
N ASP A 130 14.65 -10.65 -3.31
CA ASP A 130 15.35 -11.88 -3.00
C ASP A 130 14.57 -12.72 -1.95
N ARG A 131 15.18 -13.83 -1.52
CA ARG A 131 14.55 -14.78 -0.59
C ARG A 131 14.27 -14.17 0.78
N ARG A 132 15.09 -13.23 1.25
CA ARG A 132 14.96 -12.53 2.53
C ARG A 132 13.73 -11.63 2.52
N GLN A 133 13.54 -10.76 1.52
CA GLN A 133 12.35 -9.90 1.47
C GLN A 133 11.10 -10.74 1.27
N LEU A 134 11.15 -11.78 0.43
CA LEU A 134 10.03 -12.71 0.28
C LEU A 134 9.67 -13.38 1.63
N LYS A 135 10.67 -13.81 2.41
CA LYS A 135 10.46 -14.39 3.74
C LYS A 135 9.86 -13.38 4.72
N LEU A 136 10.33 -12.13 4.72
CA LEU A 136 9.79 -11.05 5.57
C LEU A 136 8.32 -10.78 5.24
N ILE A 137 8.01 -10.55 3.96
CA ILE A 137 6.65 -10.24 3.55
C ILE A 137 5.71 -11.42 3.83
N LYS A 138 6.18 -12.66 3.60
CA LYS A 138 5.43 -13.85 4.02
C LYS A 138 5.28 -13.94 5.55
N GLY A 139 6.28 -13.54 6.33
CA GLY A 139 6.17 -13.50 7.79
C GLY A 139 4.92 -12.73 8.23
N ILE A 140 4.76 -11.54 7.66
CA ILE A 140 3.66 -10.60 7.97
C ILE A 140 2.28 -11.23 7.71
N TYR A 141 2.06 -11.86 6.55
CA TYR A 141 0.74 -12.44 6.22
C TYR A 141 0.54 -13.87 6.74
N PHE A 142 1.58 -14.71 6.80
CA PHE A 142 1.45 -16.16 7.01
C PHE A 142 1.79 -16.62 8.41
N SER A 143 2.81 -16.03 9.03
CA SER A 143 3.23 -16.45 10.38
C SER A 143 2.33 -15.82 11.43
N ASP A 144 2.03 -14.54 11.21
CA ASP A 144 1.35 -13.75 12.23
C ASP A 144 -0.18 -13.77 12.09
N CYS A 145 -0.69 -14.13 10.91
CA CYS A 145 -2.11 -14.16 10.58
C CYS A 145 -2.52 -15.53 10.01
N LYS A 146 -2.40 -16.60 10.80
CA LYS A 146 -2.57 -18.00 10.37
C LYS A 146 -3.91 -18.33 9.69
N ASN A 147 -4.97 -17.56 9.97
CA ASN A 147 -6.32 -17.80 9.45
C ASN A 147 -6.65 -16.97 8.20
N LEU A 148 -5.71 -16.18 7.67
CA LEU A 148 -5.96 -15.36 6.49
C LEU A 148 -6.12 -16.24 5.25
N GLN A 149 -7.29 -16.18 4.61
CA GLN A 149 -7.47 -16.77 3.29
C GLN A 149 -6.82 -15.87 2.25
N LEU A 150 -5.86 -16.44 1.52
CA LEU A 150 -5.12 -15.73 0.49
C LEU A 150 -5.87 -15.79 -0.85
N PRO A 151 -6.04 -14.66 -1.53
CA PRO A 151 -6.51 -14.66 -2.91
C PRO A 151 -5.59 -15.51 -3.78
N PHE A 152 -6.17 -16.20 -4.76
CA PHE A 152 -5.42 -17.03 -5.70
C PHE A 152 -4.22 -16.29 -6.32
N SER A 153 -4.38 -15.02 -6.69
CA SER A 153 -3.31 -14.18 -7.26
C SER A 153 -2.13 -13.96 -6.31
N VAL A 154 -2.39 -13.81 -5.00
CA VAL A 154 -1.34 -13.69 -3.98
C VAL A 154 -0.58 -15.01 -3.85
N SER A 155 -1.32 -16.12 -3.72
CA SER A 155 -0.74 -17.46 -3.66
C SER A 155 0.09 -17.79 -4.90
N LEU A 156 -0.41 -17.48 -6.09
CA LEU A 156 0.28 -17.67 -7.36
C LEU A 156 1.54 -16.81 -7.46
N MET A 157 1.47 -15.54 -7.06
CA MET A 157 2.64 -14.64 -7.07
C MET A 157 3.78 -15.20 -6.22
N ILE A 158 3.46 -15.69 -5.02
CA ILE A 158 4.42 -16.26 -4.07
C ILE A 158 5.01 -17.56 -4.62
N PHE A 159 4.15 -18.48 -5.07
CA PHE A 159 4.58 -19.75 -5.67
C PHE A 159 5.57 -19.52 -6.80
N LEU A 160 5.25 -18.59 -7.70
CA LEU A 160 6.12 -18.27 -8.82
C LEU A 160 7.46 -17.72 -8.35
N HIS A 161 7.47 -16.79 -7.40
CA HIS A 161 8.70 -16.24 -6.81
C HIS A 161 9.60 -17.31 -6.16
N GLU A 162 9.02 -18.35 -5.56
CA GLU A 162 9.78 -19.43 -4.92
C GLU A 162 10.31 -20.48 -5.91
N LYS A 163 9.47 -20.87 -6.87
CA LYS A 163 9.72 -22.07 -7.68
C LYS A 163 10.23 -21.76 -9.08
N VAL A 164 9.69 -20.74 -9.73
CA VAL A 164 9.87 -20.48 -11.17
C VAL A 164 10.75 -19.26 -11.41
N LEU A 165 10.51 -18.19 -10.65
CA LEU A 165 11.01 -16.84 -10.84
C LEU A 165 12.22 -16.55 -9.93
N LYS A 166 13.15 -17.51 -9.82
CA LYS A 166 14.30 -17.43 -8.90
C LYS A 166 15.35 -16.37 -9.26
N ARG A 167 15.37 -15.90 -10.50
CA ARG A 167 16.31 -14.89 -11.00
C ARG A 167 15.55 -13.74 -11.68
N PRO A 168 15.96 -12.48 -11.50
CA PRO A 168 15.36 -11.34 -12.19
C PRO A 168 15.48 -11.47 -13.71
N ARG A 169 14.34 -11.38 -14.41
CA ARG A 169 14.26 -11.46 -15.89
C ARG A 169 13.07 -10.64 -16.39
N ARG A 170 13.13 -10.17 -17.64
CA ARG A 170 12.00 -9.42 -18.24
C ARG A 170 10.68 -10.21 -18.24
N SER A 171 10.75 -11.52 -18.50
CA SER A 171 9.58 -12.41 -18.46
C SER A 171 8.99 -12.53 -17.05
N ARG A 172 9.84 -12.56 -16.02
CA ARG A 172 9.44 -12.57 -14.61
C ARG A 172 8.60 -11.33 -14.29
N LYS A 173 9.09 -10.15 -14.65
CA LYS A 173 8.39 -8.87 -14.47
C LYS A 173 7.05 -8.82 -15.20
N LEU A 174 7.00 -9.31 -16.45
CA LEU A 174 5.78 -9.35 -17.24
C LEU A 174 4.72 -10.24 -16.58
N LEU A 175 5.12 -11.43 -16.11
CA LEU A 175 4.22 -12.38 -15.44
C LEU A 175 3.69 -11.81 -14.12
N ALA A 176 4.57 -11.24 -13.29
CA ALA A 176 4.18 -10.60 -12.04
C ALA A 176 3.21 -9.43 -12.29
N PHE A 177 3.47 -8.62 -13.31
CA PHE A 177 2.56 -7.54 -13.71
C PHE A 177 1.20 -8.07 -14.18
N GLY A 178 1.18 -9.15 -14.96
CA GLY A 178 -0.06 -9.81 -15.39
C GLY A 178 -0.91 -10.28 -14.21
N ILE A 179 -0.29 -10.91 -13.21
CA ILE A 179 -0.98 -11.36 -11.99
C ILE A 179 -1.57 -10.18 -11.21
N TYR A 180 -0.79 -9.10 -11.06
CA TYR A 180 -1.28 -7.88 -10.42
C TYR A 180 -2.48 -7.28 -11.16
N LYS A 181 -2.41 -7.19 -12.49
CA LYS A 181 -3.51 -6.68 -13.31
C LYS A 181 -4.76 -7.56 -13.23
N PHE A 182 -4.57 -8.89 -13.24
CA PHE A 182 -5.65 -9.84 -13.06
C PHE A 182 -6.32 -9.69 -11.68
N HIS A 183 -5.54 -9.55 -10.62
CA HIS A 183 -6.06 -9.29 -9.28
C HIS A 183 -6.89 -7.99 -9.24
N LEU A 184 -6.39 -6.90 -9.82
CA LEU A 184 -7.16 -5.66 -9.89
C LEU A 184 -8.44 -5.79 -10.71
N ALA A 185 -8.43 -6.58 -11.79
CA ALA A 185 -9.63 -6.78 -12.61
C ALA A 185 -10.73 -7.53 -11.84
N ILE A 186 -10.36 -8.50 -11.01
CA ILE A 186 -11.31 -9.26 -10.18
C ILE A 186 -11.86 -8.41 -9.02
N ASN A 187 -11.00 -7.61 -8.39
CA ASN A 187 -11.35 -6.87 -7.17
C ASN A 187 -11.80 -5.42 -7.44
N LYS A 188 -12.14 -5.06 -8.68
CA LYS A 188 -12.85 -3.82 -8.99
C LYS A 188 -14.33 -4.00 -8.63
N GLN A 189 -14.70 -3.68 -7.41
CA GLN A 189 -16.07 -3.43 -6.94
C GLN A 189 -16.16 -1.99 -6.40
#